data_AF-A0A7J3FK39-F1
#
_entry.id   AF-A0A7J3FK39-F1
#
_cell.length_a   1.000
_cell.length_b   1.000
_cell.length_c   1.000
_cell.angle_alpha   90.00
_cell.angle_beta   90.00
_cell.angle_gamma   90.00
#
_symmetry.space_group_name_H-M   'P 1'
#
loop_
_entity.id
_entity.type
_entity.pdbx_description
1 polymer ?
#
loop_
_entity_poly.entity_id
_entity_poly.type
_entity_poly.pdbx_seq_one_letter_code
_entity_poly.pdbx_strand_id
1 'polypeptide(L)' 'AKITIAQVNRRMPRVLGDSFIHVKDIDIIVEHDEPILETPAFRA' A
#
# COMPACT_ATOMS: atom_id res chain seq x y z
N ALA A 1 1.82 -4.50 -16.50
CA ALA A 1 0.37 -4.23 -16.49
C ALA A 1 0.05 -3.25 -17.63
N LYS A 2 -1.22 -3.09 -18.01
CA LYS A 2 -1.62 -2.02 -18.95
C LYS A 2 -1.92 -0.70 -18.25
N ILE A 3 -2.38 -0.76 -16.99
CA ILE A 3 -2.72 0.39 -16.12
C ILE A 3 -2.38 -0.03 -14.67
N THR A 4 -1.75 0.85 -13.90
CA THR A 4 -1.36 0.70 -12.50
C THR A 4 -2.11 1.72 -11.64
N ILE A 5 -2.86 1.23 -10.65
CA ILE A 5 -3.65 2.05 -9.73
C ILE A 5 -3.10 1.84 -8.33
N ALA A 6 -2.73 2.92 -7.63
CA ALA A 6 -2.20 2.86 -6.28
C ALA A 6 -3.10 3.65 -5.31
N GLN A 7 -3.50 2.99 -4.22
CA GLN A 7 -4.04 3.67 -3.05
C GLN A 7 -2.89 4.15 -2.17
N VAL A 8 -2.78 5.46 -1.98
CA VAL A 8 -1.77 6.07 -1.10
C VAL A 8 -2.39 6.19 0.29
N ASN A 9 -1.85 5.42 1.23
CA ASN A 9 -2.28 5.33 2.62
C ASN A 9 -1.11 5.66 3.54
N ARG A 10 -1.22 6.70 4.37
CA ARG A 10 -0.17 7.13 5.33
C ARG A 10 0.11 6.12 6.43
N ARG A 11 -0.78 5.15 6.62
CA ARG A 11 -0.64 4.07 7.60
C ARG A 11 0.10 2.86 7.02
N MET A 12 0.34 2.81 5.70
CA MET A 12 1.21 1.79 5.08
C MET A 12 2.65 1.98 5.56
N PRO A 13 3.29 0.96 6.17
CA PRO A 13 4.68 1.04 6.57
C PRO A 13 5.56 1.08 5.33
N ARG A 14 6.57 1.95 5.37
CA ARG A 14 7.64 1.95 4.38
C ARG A 14 8.62 0.83 4.71
N VAL A 15 8.50 -0.29 4.00
CA VAL A 15 9.43 -1.42 4.13
C VAL A 15 10.66 -1.22 3.25
N LEU A 16 11.79 -1.77 3.68
CA LEU A 16 13.04 -1.78 2.91
C LEU A 16 13.06 -2.95 1.91
N GLY A 17 14.02 -2.95 0.99
CA GLY A 17 14.17 -3.97 -0.04
C GLY A 17 13.51 -3.57 -1.36
N ASP A 18 13.06 -4.56 -2.13
CA ASP A 18 12.42 -4.37 -3.44
C ASP A 18 10.92 -4.08 -3.29
N SER A 19 10.62 -2.94 -2.66
CA SER A 19 9.24 -2.51 -2.36
C SER A 19 8.98 -1.04 -2.68
N PHE A 20 9.91 -0.42 -3.41
CA PHE A 20 9.78 0.96 -3.88
C PHE A 20 9.26 0.99 -5.31
N ILE A 21 8.29 1.85 -5.56
CA ILE A 21 7.79 2.18 -6.90
C ILE A 21 7.93 3.68 -7.11
N HIS A 22 8.43 4.09 -8.28
CA HIS A 22 8.54 5.50 -8.61
C HIS A 22 7.16 6.03 -9.06
N VAL A 23 6.80 7.26 -8.69
CA VAL A 23 5.46 7.82 -8.99
C VAL A 23 5.13 7.88 -10.49
N LYS A 24 6.15 7.99 -11.34
CA LYS A 24 5.99 7.95 -12.80
C LYS A 24 5.49 6.61 -13.35
N ASP A 25 5.61 5.54 -12.57
CA ASP A 25 5.18 4.18 -12.96
C ASP A 25 3.74 3.87 -12.48
N ILE A 26 3.04 4.87 -11.92
CA ILE A 26 1.67 4.78 -11.43
C ILE A 26 0.78 5.65 -12.32
N ASP A 27 -0.25 5.05 -12.93
CA ASP A 27 -1.18 5.75 -13.81
C ASP A 27 -2.25 6.53 -13.03
N ILE A 28 -2.73 5.97 -11.91
CA ILE A 28 -3.82 6.56 -11.11
C ILE A 28 -3.47 6.45 -9.63
N ILE A 29 -3.64 7.57 -8.91
CA ILE A 29 -3.41 7.68 -7.47
C ILE A 29 -4.73 7.99 -6.76
N VAL A 30 -5.06 7.20 -5.74
CA VAL A 30 -6.22 7.43 -4.86
C VAL A 30 -5.71 7.65 -3.44
N GLU A 31 -5.90 8.85 -2.90
CA GLU A 31 -5.53 9.16 -1.51
C GLU A 31 -6.61 8.67 -0.55
N HIS A 32 -6.27 7.73 0.33
CA HIS A 32 -7.17 7.25 1.37
C HIS A 32 -6.40 6.61 2.54
N ASP A 33 -6.66 7.12 3.75
CA ASP A 33 -6.02 6.64 4.97
C ASP A 33 -6.93 5.66 5.73
N GLU A 34 -6.50 4.42 5.88
CA GLU A 34 -7.23 3.38 6.62
C GLU A 34 -6.26 2.50 7.44
N PRO A 35 -6.67 1.95 8.60
CA PRO A 35 -5.85 0.99 9.33
C PRO A 35 -5.53 -0.23 8.47
N ILE A 36 -4.30 -0.74 8.61
CA ILE A 36 -3.93 -2.02 8.00
C ILE A 36 -4.69 -3.12 8.72
N LEU A 37 -5.17 -4.09 7.95
CA LEU A 37 -5.81 -5.29 8.48
C LEU A 37 -4.83 -6.07 9.35
N GLU A 38 -5.22 -6.30 10.60
CA GLU A 38 -4.51 -7.18 11.52
C GLU A 38 -5.09 -8.59 11.44
N THR A 39 -4.25 -9.59 11.69
CA THR A 39 -4.74 -10.94 11.87
C THR A 39 -5.54 -11.03 13.18
N PRO A 40 -6.66 -11.78 13.20
CA PRO A 40 -7.38 -11.99 14.45
C PRO A 40 -6.45 -12.62 15.47
N ALA A 41 -6.50 -12.16 16.72
CA ALA A 41 -5.72 -12.73 17.81
C ALA A 41 -6.07 -14.22 17.93
N PHE A 42 -5.09 -15.08 17.65
CA PHE A 42 -5.24 -16.52 17.85
C PHE A 42 -5.35 -16.76 19.35
N ARG A 43 -6.57 -16.98 19.85
CA ARG A 43 -6.80 -17.43 21.22
C ARG A 43 -6.69 -18.95 21.21
N ALA A 44 -5.68 -19.46 21.90
CA ALA A 44 -5.59 -20.87 22.29
C ALA A 44 -6.59 -21.17 23.41
#